data_AF-A0A7C5UZ71-F1
#
_entry.id   AF-A0A7C5UZ71-F1
#
_cell.length_a   1.000
_cell.length_b   1.000
_cell.length_c   1.000
_cell.angle_alpha   90.00
_cell.angle_beta   90.00
_cell.angle_gamma   90.00
#
_symmetry.space_group_name_H-M   'P 1'
#
loop_
_entity.id
_entity.type
_entity.pdbx_description
1 polymer ?
#
loop_
_entity_poly.entity_id
_entity_poly.type
_entity_poly.pdbx_seq_one_letter_code
_entity_poly.pdbx_strand_id
1 'polypeptide(L)'
;MMSSLVRQEFLDGRGFCREHFWEAKAIEQECWAGGFGVAILCENLLEAFGKDLEKLGQGRPAGKTSRLQLRKLVKKQKSAPLPANGCLACEIARSTEERYLSTLEELLDDKEFCGRYQRSVGLCINHVQAALKRWTSTTAASIVKQLATEHIRQLISELREFQRKHDYCYKHEPRGREWSSPERAIRFLAGLRGESDGIKGLRTTSEQSK
;
A
#
# COMPACT_ATOMS: atom_id res chain seq x y z
N MET A 1 -22.67 -9.35 9.24
CA MET A 1 -22.18 -9.20 7.85
C MET A 1 -22.30 -7.74 7.44
N MET A 2 -21.24 -7.11 6.95
CA MET A 2 -21.33 -5.77 6.34
C MET A 2 -22.28 -5.82 5.14
N SER A 3 -23.15 -4.82 4.99
CA SER A 3 -24.02 -4.71 3.81
C SER A 3 -23.18 -4.50 2.55
N SER A 4 -23.70 -4.94 1.40
CA SER A 4 -23.04 -4.77 0.10
C SER A 4 -22.75 -3.29 -0.20
N LEU A 5 -23.64 -2.39 0.22
CA LEU A 5 -23.49 -0.94 0.07
C LEU A 5 -22.29 -0.40 0.86
N VAL A 6 -22.17 -0.74 2.15
CA VAL A 6 -21.04 -0.26 2.98
C VAL A 6 -19.71 -0.82 2.47
N ARG A 7 -19.71 -2.05 1.95
CA ARG A 7 -18.51 -2.61 1.29
C ARG A 7 -18.14 -1.81 0.04
N GLN A 8 -19.11 -1.42 -0.78
CA GLN A 8 -18.84 -0.62 -1.98
C GLN A 8 -18.29 0.76 -1.61
N GLU A 9 -18.88 1.44 -0.62
CA GLU A 9 -18.39 2.74 -0.14
C GLU A 9 -16.94 2.66 0.37
N PHE A 10 -16.59 1.57 1.07
CA PHE A 10 -15.23 1.33 1.53
C PHE A 10 -14.24 1.16 0.36
N LEU A 11 -14.61 0.41 -0.68
CA LEU A 11 -13.78 0.21 -1.86
C LEU A 11 -13.63 1.50 -2.68
N ASP A 12 -14.72 2.26 -2.86
CA ASP A 12 -14.72 3.55 -3.54
C ASP A 12 -13.86 4.57 -2.79
N GLY A 13 -13.88 4.51 -1.45
CA GLY A 13 -13.02 5.28 -0.54
C GLY A 13 -11.55 4.84 -0.54
N ARG A 14 -11.19 3.78 -1.27
CA ARG A 14 -9.83 3.20 -1.34
C ARG A 14 -9.33 2.63 0.00
N GLY A 15 -10.26 2.19 0.84
CA GLY A 15 -9.99 1.64 2.14
C GLY A 15 -9.80 2.70 3.23
N PHE A 16 -9.14 2.30 4.32
CA PHE A 16 -8.79 3.20 5.41
C PHE A 16 -7.49 3.97 5.14
N CYS A 17 -7.27 5.05 5.90
CA CYS A 17 -5.94 5.64 5.96
C CYS A 17 -4.96 4.69 6.67
N ARG A 18 -3.67 4.97 6.54
CA ARG A 18 -2.60 4.18 7.16
C ARG A 18 -2.85 3.88 8.64
N GLU A 19 -3.10 4.91 9.45
CA GLU A 19 -3.29 4.73 10.89
C GLU A 19 -4.53 3.88 11.19
N HIS A 20 -5.67 4.20 10.58
CA HIS A 20 -6.91 3.44 10.78
C HIS A 20 -6.82 1.97 10.30
N PHE A 21 -5.99 1.65 9.30
CA PHE A 21 -5.75 0.25 8.94
C PHE A 21 -5.00 -0.52 10.04
N TRP A 22 -3.98 0.10 10.63
CA TRP A 22 -3.21 -0.50 11.72
C TRP A 22 -4.04 -0.61 13.01
N GLU A 23 -4.87 0.39 13.30
CA GLU A 23 -5.82 0.36 14.42
C GLU A 23 -6.89 -0.72 14.22
N ALA A 24 -7.48 -0.83 13.02
CA ALA A 24 -8.46 -1.88 12.72
C ALA A 24 -7.88 -3.28 12.94
N LYS A 25 -6.63 -3.50 12.55
CA LYS A 25 -5.91 -4.76 12.82
C LYS A 25 -5.73 -4.98 14.33
N ALA A 26 -5.31 -3.96 15.08
CA ALA A 26 -5.08 -4.07 16.52
C ALA A 26 -6.39 -4.42 17.27
N ILE A 27 -7.47 -3.70 16.97
CA ILE A 27 -8.81 -3.97 17.55
C ILE A 27 -9.24 -5.41 17.24
N GLU A 28 -9.02 -5.89 16.02
CA GLU A 28 -9.45 -7.22 15.64
C GLU A 28 -8.65 -8.35 16.32
N GLN A 29 -7.36 -8.11 16.59
CA GLN A 29 -6.53 -9.04 17.34
C GLN A 29 -7.02 -9.20 18.80
N GLU A 30 -7.56 -8.13 19.39
CA GLU A 30 -8.09 -8.13 20.75
C GLU A 30 -9.51 -8.72 20.84
N CYS A 31 -10.36 -8.49 19.83
CA CYS A 31 -11.77 -8.89 19.82
C CYS A 31 -12.03 -10.34 19.37
N TRP A 32 -11.07 -11.26 19.52
CA TRP A 32 -11.18 -12.70 19.24
C TRP A 32 -11.46 -13.12 17.78
N ALA A 33 -11.49 -12.19 16.83
CA ALA A 33 -11.62 -12.51 15.39
C ALA A 33 -10.27 -12.70 14.68
N GLY A 34 -9.15 -12.55 15.40
CA GLY A 34 -7.82 -12.98 14.98
C GLY A 34 -7.31 -12.39 13.66
N GLY A 35 -7.88 -11.28 13.17
CA GLY A 35 -7.53 -10.65 11.89
C GLY A 35 -8.44 -11.01 10.70
N PHE A 36 -9.53 -11.76 10.90
CA PHE A 36 -10.35 -12.34 9.82
C PHE A 36 -11.10 -11.31 8.95
N GLY A 37 -11.82 -10.38 9.57
CA GLY A 37 -12.48 -9.25 8.93
C GLY A 37 -11.50 -8.33 8.22
N VAL A 38 -10.36 -7.99 8.82
CA VAL A 38 -9.30 -7.20 8.15
C VAL A 38 -8.74 -7.97 6.95
N ALA A 39 -8.59 -9.30 7.04
CA ALA A 39 -8.17 -10.11 5.90
C ALA A 39 -9.15 -10.03 4.72
N ILE A 40 -10.46 -10.10 4.98
CA ILE A 40 -11.51 -9.93 3.97
C ILE A 40 -11.45 -8.54 3.33
N LEU A 41 -11.28 -7.48 4.14
CA LEU A 41 -11.17 -6.10 3.63
C LEU A 41 -9.93 -5.94 2.75
N CYS A 42 -8.80 -6.51 3.17
CA CYS A 42 -7.56 -6.50 2.41
C CYS A 42 -7.70 -7.24 1.08
N GLU A 43 -8.31 -8.43 1.06
CA GLU A 43 -8.56 -9.19 -0.17
C GLU A 43 -9.36 -8.36 -1.18
N ASN A 44 -10.51 -7.81 -0.76
CA ASN A 44 -11.37 -7.03 -1.66
C ASN A 44 -10.64 -5.81 -2.24
N LEU A 45 -9.82 -5.13 -1.45
CA LEU A 45 -9.01 -4.01 -1.92
C LEU A 45 -7.93 -4.46 -2.90
N LEU A 46 -7.19 -5.52 -2.59
CA LEU A 46 -6.16 -6.07 -3.47
C LEU A 46 -6.76 -6.50 -4.82
N GLU A 47 -7.94 -7.11 -4.84
CA GLU A 47 -8.66 -7.42 -6.08
C GLU A 47 -9.02 -6.17 -6.88
N ALA A 48 -9.53 -5.13 -6.22
CA ALA A 48 -9.86 -3.87 -6.86
C ALA A 48 -8.60 -3.19 -7.46
N PHE A 49 -7.51 -3.15 -6.70
CA PHE A 49 -6.24 -2.59 -7.15
C PHE A 49 -5.59 -3.41 -8.28
N GLY A 50 -5.69 -4.74 -8.23
CA GLY A 50 -5.22 -5.61 -9.32
C GLY A 50 -5.92 -5.28 -10.64
N LYS A 51 -7.25 -5.15 -10.62
CA LYS A 51 -8.05 -4.74 -11.78
C LYS A 51 -7.67 -3.34 -12.29
N ASP A 52 -7.39 -2.40 -11.39
CA ASP A 52 -6.95 -1.06 -11.76
C ASP A 52 -5.56 -1.06 -12.42
N LEU A 53 -4.62 -1.86 -11.91
CA LEU A 53 -3.27 -1.98 -12.49
C LEU A 53 -3.31 -2.59 -13.90
N GLU A 54 -4.16 -3.58 -14.13
CA GLU A 54 -4.35 -4.16 -15.46
C GLU A 54 -4.80 -3.10 -16.48
N LYS A 55 -5.81 -2.29 -16.11
CA LYS A 55 -6.34 -1.19 -16.96
C LYS A 55 -5.28 -0.15 -17.30
N LEU A 56 -4.37 0.17 -16.38
CA LEU A 56 -3.30 1.15 -16.62
C LEU A 56 -2.29 0.75 -17.71
N GLY A 57 -2.26 -0.52 -18.15
CA GLY A 57 -1.39 -0.99 -19.25
C GLY A 57 -2.06 -1.05 -20.61
N GLN A 58 -3.38 -0.83 -20.69
CA GLN A 58 -4.09 -0.72 -21.95
C GLN A 58 -3.98 0.74 -22.38
N GLY A 59 -3.06 1.00 -23.31
CA GLY A 59 -2.56 2.32 -23.71
C GLY A 59 -3.56 3.47 -23.52
N ARG A 60 -3.10 4.51 -22.83
CA ARG A 60 -3.86 5.75 -22.63
C ARG A 60 -4.26 6.29 -24.02
N PRO A 61 -5.56 6.38 -24.39
CA PRO A 61 -5.90 7.24 -25.51
C PRO A 61 -5.46 8.64 -25.10
N ALA A 62 -4.80 9.36 -26.02
CA ALA A 62 -4.46 10.77 -25.88
C ALA A 62 -5.76 11.61 -25.83
N GLY A 63 -6.52 11.46 -24.76
CA GLY A 63 -7.78 12.11 -24.51
C GLY A 63 -7.51 13.46 -23.87
N LYS A 64 -7.72 14.52 -24.65
CA LYS A 64 -7.77 15.92 -24.22
C LYS A 64 -8.85 16.10 -23.16
N THR A 65 -8.60 15.66 -21.94
CA THR A 65 -9.49 15.97 -20.82
C THR A 65 -9.17 17.38 -20.36
N SER A 66 -10.08 18.27 -20.74
CA SER A 66 -10.05 19.68 -20.40
C SER A 66 -9.74 19.86 -18.90
N ARG A 67 -8.57 20.46 -18.62
CA ARG A 67 -8.12 20.83 -17.27
C ARG A 67 -9.16 21.67 -16.49
N LEU A 68 -10.19 22.20 -17.16
CA LEU A 68 -11.29 22.93 -16.52
C LEU A 68 -12.34 22.02 -15.84
N GLN A 69 -12.52 20.76 -16.25
CA GLN A 69 -13.56 19.90 -15.67
C GLN A 69 -13.12 19.21 -14.37
N LEU A 70 -11.81 19.00 -14.18
CA LEU A 70 -11.27 18.38 -12.96
C LEU A 70 -11.36 19.31 -11.73
N ARG A 71 -11.48 20.63 -11.92
CA ARG A 71 -11.66 21.60 -10.82
C ARG A 71 -13.05 21.54 -10.16
N LYS A 72 -14.06 20.95 -10.82
CA LYS A 72 -15.43 20.89 -10.29
C LYS A 72 -15.72 19.66 -9.41
N LEU A 73 -14.84 18.66 -9.38
CA LEU A 73 -15.07 17.39 -8.67
C LEU A 73 -14.31 17.25 -7.36
N VAL A 74 -13.47 18.22 -6.98
CA VAL A 74 -12.89 18.28 -5.63
C VAL A 74 -13.95 18.88 -4.71
N LYS A 75 -14.87 18.03 -4.22
CA LYS A 75 -15.73 18.35 -3.08
C LYS A 75 -14.81 18.80 -1.94
N LYS A 76 -14.95 20.07 -1.56
CA LYS A 76 -14.24 20.76 -0.48
C LYS A 76 -14.48 20.01 0.84
N GLN A 77 -13.66 19.00 1.13
CA GLN A 77 -13.47 18.58 2.52
C GLN A 77 -13.02 19.84 3.26
N LYS A 78 -13.67 20.17 4.37
CA LYS A 78 -13.28 21.27 5.25
C LYS A 78 -11.89 20.92 5.79
N SER A 79 -10.85 21.30 5.06
CA SER A 79 -9.49 21.26 5.55
C SER A 79 -9.46 22.10 6.82
N ALA A 80 -8.92 21.54 7.90
CA ALA A 80 -8.44 22.33 9.03
C ALA A 80 -7.71 23.58 8.52
N PRO A 81 -7.70 24.71 9.25
CA PRO A 81 -7.01 25.92 8.79
C PRO A 81 -5.54 25.58 8.52
N LEU A 82 -5.22 25.39 7.25
CA LEU A 82 -3.85 25.24 6.79
C LEU A 82 -3.18 26.61 6.96
N PRO A 83 -1.87 26.65 7.26
CA PRO A 83 -1.12 27.90 7.20
C PRO A 83 -1.37 28.57 5.84
N ALA A 84 -1.38 29.91 5.80
CA ALA A 84 -1.75 30.67 4.60
C ALA A 84 -0.93 30.29 3.35
N ASN A 85 0.30 29.79 3.54
CA ASN A 85 1.22 29.37 2.48
C ASN A 85 1.34 27.83 2.34
N GLY A 86 0.41 27.06 2.92
CA GLY A 86 0.51 25.61 3.04
C GLY A 86 1.42 25.14 4.19
N CYS A 87 1.38 23.85 4.50
CA CYS A 87 2.23 23.26 5.54
C CYS A 87 3.62 22.93 4.99
N LEU A 88 4.68 23.57 5.50
CA LEU A 88 6.07 23.33 5.10
C LEU A 88 6.47 21.85 5.21
N ALA A 89 6.05 21.18 6.28
CA ALA A 89 6.35 19.75 6.48
C ALA A 89 5.70 18.88 5.40
N CYS A 90 4.46 19.17 5.00
CA CYS A 90 3.79 18.46 3.92
C CYS A 90 4.48 18.71 2.56
N GLU A 91 4.97 19.93 2.33
CA GLU A 91 5.71 20.27 1.11
C GLU A 91 7.04 19.52 1.00
N ILE A 92 7.80 19.49 2.10
CA ILE A 92 9.06 18.76 2.18
C ILE A 92 8.80 17.26 1.98
N ALA A 93 7.77 16.69 2.63
CA ALA A 93 7.43 15.29 2.47
C ALA A 93 7.11 14.94 0.99
N ARG A 94 6.27 15.75 0.34
CA ARG A 94 5.88 15.56 -1.07
C ARG A 94 7.07 15.69 -2.02
N SER A 95 7.88 16.74 -1.89
CA SER A 95 9.06 16.94 -2.75
C SER A 95 10.14 15.87 -2.54
N THR A 96 10.25 15.36 -1.31
CA THR A 96 11.16 14.26 -0.98
C THR A 96 10.68 12.94 -1.59
N GLU A 97 9.39 12.63 -1.48
CA GLU A 97 8.79 11.47 -2.15
C GLU A 97 9.02 11.52 -3.67
N GLU A 98 8.78 12.68 -4.29
CA GLU A 98 8.98 12.87 -5.73
C GLU A 98 10.44 12.63 -6.14
N ARG A 99 11.40 13.16 -5.39
CA ARG A 99 12.83 12.93 -5.65
C ARG A 99 13.19 11.45 -5.56
N TYR A 100 12.74 10.75 -4.53
CA TYR A 100 13.04 9.33 -4.36
C TYR A 100 12.42 8.46 -5.46
N LEU A 101 11.21 8.79 -5.92
CA LEU A 101 10.59 8.08 -7.04
C LEU A 101 11.35 8.31 -8.35
N SER A 102 11.87 9.53 -8.60
CA SER A 102 12.71 9.79 -9.77
C SER A 102 14.03 9.03 -9.71
N THR A 103 14.71 9.05 -8.56
CA THR A 103 15.96 8.27 -8.39
C THR A 103 15.70 6.78 -8.57
N LEU A 104 14.57 6.25 -8.08
CA LEU A 104 14.22 4.85 -8.29
C LEU A 104 13.99 4.52 -9.77
N GLU A 105 13.40 5.42 -10.55
CA GLU A 105 13.21 5.25 -12.00
C GLU A 105 14.55 5.05 -12.70
N GLU A 106 15.53 5.90 -12.39
CA GLU A 106 16.89 5.85 -12.95
C GLU A 106 17.64 4.59 -12.52
N LEU A 107 17.55 4.20 -11.25
CA LEU A 107 18.23 3.02 -10.72
C LEU A 107 17.70 1.71 -11.30
N LEU A 108 16.45 1.67 -11.79
CA LEU A 108 15.91 0.47 -12.43
C LEU A 108 16.53 0.16 -13.80
N ASP A 109 17.26 1.11 -14.40
CA ASP A 109 18.04 0.87 -15.61
C ASP A 109 19.37 0.14 -15.30
N ASP A 110 19.85 0.20 -14.05
CA ASP A 110 20.98 -0.59 -13.60
C ASP A 110 20.57 -2.06 -13.36
N LYS A 111 21.28 -2.99 -14.01
CA LYS A 111 20.91 -4.42 -14.00
C LYS A 111 21.05 -5.06 -12.62
N GLU A 112 22.07 -4.67 -11.85
CA GLU A 112 22.29 -5.23 -10.52
C GLU A 112 21.18 -4.78 -9.56
N PHE A 113 20.91 -3.48 -9.54
CA PHE A 113 19.84 -2.89 -8.74
C PHE A 113 18.47 -3.46 -9.14
N CYS A 114 18.16 -3.52 -10.44
CA CYS A 114 16.91 -4.09 -10.94
C CYS A 114 16.73 -5.53 -10.47
N GLY A 115 17.78 -6.36 -10.55
CA GLY A 115 17.74 -7.73 -10.05
C GLY A 115 17.46 -7.81 -8.55
N ARG A 116 18.03 -6.90 -7.73
CA ARG A 116 17.75 -6.81 -6.29
C ARG A 116 16.32 -6.34 -6.02
N TYR A 117 15.84 -5.36 -6.77
CA TYR A 117 14.49 -4.82 -6.65
C TYR A 117 13.44 -5.89 -6.96
N GLN A 118 13.63 -6.69 -8.01
CA GLN A 118 12.72 -7.77 -8.39
C GLN A 118 12.63 -8.91 -7.36
N ARG A 119 13.67 -9.09 -6.52
CA ARG A 119 13.65 -10.05 -5.40
C ARG A 119 13.06 -9.47 -4.11
N SER A 120 12.75 -8.18 -4.09
CA SER A 120 12.12 -7.49 -2.97
C SER A 120 10.59 -7.56 -3.05
N VAL A 121 9.91 -7.05 -2.03
CA VAL A 121 8.44 -6.87 -2.05
C VAL A 121 8.00 -5.65 -2.88
N GLY A 122 8.96 -4.82 -3.34
CA GLY A 122 8.69 -3.63 -4.12
C GLY A 122 8.07 -2.48 -3.32
N LEU A 123 7.39 -1.59 -4.05
CA LEU A 123 6.69 -0.42 -3.51
C LEU A 123 5.30 -0.79 -2.96
N CYS A 124 4.82 -0.05 -1.96
CA CYS A 124 3.40 -0.09 -1.58
C CYS A 124 2.53 0.47 -2.72
N ILE A 125 1.24 0.13 -2.74
CA ILE A 125 0.33 0.45 -3.85
C ILE A 125 0.24 1.96 -4.12
N ASN A 126 0.31 2.79 -3.09
CA ASN A 126 0.31 4.24 -3.22
C ASN A 126 1.52 4.73 -4.02
N HIS A 127 2.71 4.20 -3.71
CA HIS A 127 3.94 4.54 -4.42
C HIS A 127 4.00 3.90 -5.81
N VAL A 128 3.45 2.70 -6.02
CA VAL A 128 3.27 2.12 -7.37
C VAL A 128 2.44 3.07 -8.24
N GLN A 129 1.31 3.56 -7.73
CA GLN A 129 0.46 4.49 -8.46
C GLN A 129 1.12 5.85 -8.68
N ALA A 130 1.87 6.35 -7.71
CA ALA A 130 2.63 7.59 -7.83
C ALA A 130 3.72 7.48 -8.91
N ALA A 131 4.45 6.37 -8.93
CA ALA A 131 5.46 6.04 -9.94
C ALA A 131 4.83 5.96 -11.34
N LEU A 132 3.83 5.08 -11.54
CA LEU A 132 3.20 4.86 -12.86
C LEU A 132 2.53 6.12 -13.45
N LYS A 133 2.16 7.10 -12.63
CA LYS A 133 1.59 8.37 -13.10
C LYS A 133 2.64 9.37 -13.57
N ARG A 134 3.88 9.26 -13.09
CA ARG A 134 4.94 10.26 -13.25
C ARG A 134 6.06 9.80 -14.16
N TRP A 135 6.44 8.53 -14.06
CA TRP A 135 7.56 7.96 -14.79
C TRP A 135 7.35 8.03 -16.30
N THR A 136 8.45 8.23 -16.99
CA THR A 136 8.56 8.29 -18.44
C THR A 136 9.19 7.03 -19.01
N SER A 137 10.04 6.33 -18.24
CA SER A 137 10.63 5.04 -18.59
C SER A 137 9.55 3.95 -18.58
N THR A 138 9.22 3.47 -19.78
CA THR A 138 8.28 2.35 -19.97
C THR A 138 8.84 1.06 -19.39
N THR A 139 10.16 0.88 -19.41
CA THR A 139 10.86 -0.27 -18.82
C THR A 139 10.69 -0.29 -17.30
N ALA A 140 11.04 0.81 -16.61
CA ALA A 140 10.90 0.93 -15.16
C ALA A 140 9.43 0.76 -14.73
N ALA A 141 8.50 1.41 -15.45
CA ALA A 141 7.07 1.29 -15.21
C ALA A 141 6.57 -0.16 -15.37
N SER A 142 7.05 -0.88 -16.39
CA SER A 142 6.72 -2.28 -16.62
C SER A 142 7.22 -3.18 -15.49
N ILE A 143 8.47 -3.02 -15.07
CA ILE A 143 9.09 -3.79 -13.98
C ILE A 143 8.29 -3.62 -12.68
N VAL A 144 7.99 -2.38 -12.29
CA VAL A 144 7.25 -2.09 -11.05
C VAL A 144 5.82 -2.61 -11.14
N LYS A 145 5.14 -2.43 -12.28
CA LYS A 145 3.80 -2.94 -12.48
C LYS A 145 3.76 -4.47 -12.39
N GLN A 146 4.70 -5.16 -13.03
CA GLN A 146 4.77 -6.62 -13.01
C GLN A 146 4.99 -7.14 -11.59
N LEU A 147 5.96 -6.58 -10.87
CA LEU A 147 6.26 -6.97 -9.49
C LEU A 147 5.05 -6.73 -8.57
N ALA A 148 4.39 -5.58 -8.69
CA ALA A 148 3.20 -5.26 -7.90
C ALA A 148 2.03 -6.21 -8.20
N THR A 149 1.83 -6.56 -9.48
CA THR A 149 0.77 -7.50 -9.90
C THR A 149 1.01 -8.89 -9.32
N GLU A 150 2.25 -9.37 -9.36
CA GLU A 150 2.59 -10.67 -8.79
C GLU A 150 2.44 -10.68 -7.27
N HIS A 151 2.89 -9.61 -6.59
CA HIS A 151 2.73 -9.49 -5.16
C HIS A 151 1.26 -9.46 -4.72
N ILE A 152 0.39 -8.79 -5.48
CA ILE A 152 -1.07 -8.79 -5.25
C ILE A 152 -1.64 -10.20 -5.35
N ARG A 153 -1.28 -10.96 -6.39
CA ARG A 153 -1.75 -12.35 -6.57
C ARG A 153 -1.32 -13.24 -5.42
N GLN A 154 -0.06 -13.13 -5.01
CA GLN A 154 0.47 -13.88 -3.87
C GLN A 154 -0.29 -13.54 -2.59
N LEU A 155 -0.47 -12.26 -2.28
CA LEU A 155 -1.19 -11.82 -1.08
C LEU A 155 -2.64 -12.29 -1.07
N ILE A 156 -3.36 -12.22 -2.20
CA ILE A 156 -4.74 -12.73 -2.30
C ILE A 156 -4.77 -14.23 -2.00
N SER A 157 -3.85 -15.01 -2.59
CA SER A 157 -3.79 -16.45 -2.33
C SER A 157 -3.54 -16.76 -0.85
N GLU A 158 -2.61 -16.03 -0.22
CA GLU A 158 -2.29 -16.22 1.20
C GLU A 158 -3.41 -15.71 2.12
N LEU A 159 -4.12 -14.65 1.76
CA LEU A 159 -5.30 -14.17 2.51
C LEU A 159 -6.46 -15.15 2.43
N ARG A 160 -6.68 -15.78 1.28
CA ARG A 160 -7.69 -16.84 1.12
C ARG A 160 -7.37 -18.06 1.94
N GLU A 161 -6.09 -18.46 1.98
CA GLU A 161 -5.66 -19.59 2.82
C GLU A 161 -5.78 -19.25 4.31
N PHE A 162 -5.42 -18.03 4.70
CA PHE A 162 -5.65 -17.53 6.05
C PHE A 162 -7.14 -17.60 6.44
N GLN A 163 -8.03 -17.13 5.57
CA GLN A 163 -9.48 -17.19 5.79
C GLN A 163 -10.00 -18.64 5.85
N ARG A 164 -9.56 -19.52 4.93
CA ARG A 164 -9.95 -20.94 4.92
C ARG A 164 -9.57 -21.62 6.22
N LYS A 165 -8.33 -21.45 6.70
CA LYS A 165 -7.86 -22.06 7.95
C LYS A 165 -8.43 -21.42 9.21
N HIS A 166 -9.10 -20.28 9.08
CA HIS A 166 -9.84 -19.66 10.17
C HIS A 166 -11.19 -20.35 10.42
N ASP A 167 -11.69 -21.12 9.46
CA ASP A 167 -12.83 -22.00 9.67
C ASP A 167 -12.42 -23.14 10.63
N TYR A 168 -13.23 -23.33 11.67
CA TYR A 168 -13.02 -24.31 12.73
C TYR A 168 -12.75 -25.73 12.21
N CYS A 169 -13.30 -26.08 11.04
CA CYS A 169 -13.08 -27.38 10.39
C CYS A 169 -11.60 -27.68 10.12
N TYR A 170 -10.77 -26.64 9.94
CA TYR A 170 -9.36 -26.75 9.57
C TYR A 170 -8.40 -26.45 10.73
N LYS A 171 -8.89 -26.38 11.97
CA LYS A 171 -8.09 -26.06 13.16
C LYS A 171 -6.87 -26.96 13.41
N HIS A 172 -6.87 -28.15 12.79
CA HIS A 172 -5.85 -29.17 12.94
C HIS A 172 -4.69 -29.02 11.92
N GLU A 173 -4.87 -28.19 10.89
CA GLU A 173 -3.81 -27.91 9.93
C GLU A 173 -2.74 -26.98 10.55
N PRO A 174 -1.46 -27.14 10.17
CA PRO A 174 -0.40 -26.27 10.66
C PRO A 174 -0.55 -24.85 10.09
N ARG A 175 -0.21 -23.86 10.93
CA ARG A 175 -0.08 -22.45 10.51
C ARG A 175 1.17 -22.29 9.65
N GLY A 176 1.01 -21.65 8.49
CA GLY A 176 2.11 -21.29 7.60
C GLY A 176 2.30 -19.78 7.46
N ARG A 177 2.88 -19.36 6.33
CA ARG A 177 3.15 -17.94 6.03
C ARG A 177 1.89 -17.08 5.92
N GLU A 178 0.74 -17.70 5.67
CA GLU A 178 -0.57 -17.06 5.58
C GLU A 178 -0.97 -16.33 6.87
N TRP A 179 -0.48 -16.73 8.04
CA TRP A 179 -0.79 -16.05 9.31
C TRP A 179 -0.26 -14.60 9.38
N SER A 180 0.74 -14.28 8.55
CA SER A 180 1.28 -12.92 8.41
C SER A 180 0.65 -12.14 7.25
N SER A 181 -0.23 -12.76 6.45
CA SER A 181 -0.76 -12.16 5.22
C SER A 181 -1.62 -10.91 5.47
N PRO A 182 -2.44 -10.79 6.54
CA PRO A 182 -3.19 -9.56 6.78
C PRO A 182 -2.27 -8.36 7.06
N GLU A 183 -1.19 -8.58 7.81
CA GLU A 183 -0.21 -7.53 8.09
C GLU A 183 0.57 -7.12 6.84
N ARG A 184 1.02 -8.09 6.04
CA ARG A 184 1.73 -7.79 4.78
C ARG A 184 0.82 -7.09 3.78
N ALA A 185 -0.46 -7.46 3.74
CA ALA A 185 -1.45 -6.78 2.92
C ALA A 185 -1.64 -5.32 3.36
N ILE A 186 -1.75 -5.03 4.67
CA ILE A 186 -1.82 -3.65 5.17
C ILE A 186 -0.56 -2.87 4.79
N ARG A 187 0.63 -3.45 4.98
CA ARG A 187 1.91 -2.80 4.60
C ARG A 187 1.93 -2.44 3.11
N PHE A 188 1.42 -3.32 2.26
CA PHE A 188 1.33 -3.06 0.83
C PHE A 188 0.24 -2.05 0.45
N LEU A 189 -0.92 -2.09 1.10
CA LEU A 189 -2.07 -1.22 0.79
C LEU A 189 -1.89 0.21 1.34
N ALA A 190 -1.37 0.34 2.56
CA ALA A 190 -1.38 1.59 3.30
C ALA A 190 0.03 2.07 3.71
N GLY A 191 1.05 1.21 3.57
CA GLY A 191 2.42 1.49 4.01
C GLY A 191 2.73 0.97 5.42
N LEU A 192 4.00 1.09 5.82
CA LEU A 192 4.45 0.73 7.16
C LEU A 192 3.81 1.63 8.21
N ARG A 193 3.49 1.08 9.39
CA ARG A 193 3.08 1.89 10.54
C ARG A 193 4.18 2.90 10.82
N GLY A 194 3.80 4.17 11.03
CA GLY A 194 4.75 5.13 11.57
C GLY A 194 5.12 4.67 12.98
N GLU A 195 6.34 4.20 13.19
CA GLU A 195 6.87 4.00 14.53
C GLU A 195 6.93 5.37 15.21
N SER A 196 5.91 5.69 15.99
CA SER A 196 5.93 6.81 16.95
C SER A 196 6.56 6.39 18.28
N ASP A 197 7.14 5.20 18.36
CA ASP A 197 8.09 4.83 19.43
C ASP A 197 9.42 5.52 19.13
N GLY A 198 9.47 6.80 19.52
CA GLY A 198 10.56 7.69 19.19
C GLY A 198 11.94 7.16 19.56
N ILE A 199 12.93 7.51 18.74
CA ILE A 199 14.33 7.81 19.12
C ILE A 199 14.80 7.05 20.38
N LYS A 200 14.74 5.71 20.34
CA LYS A 200 15.32 4.83 21.37
C LYS A 200 16.04 3.69 20.65
N GLY A 201 17.03 4.07 19.85
CA GLY A 201 17.84 3.11 19.10
C GLY A 201 19.29 3.53 18.83
N LEU A 202 19.73 4.72 19.26
CA LEU A 202 21.15 5.10 19.28
C LEU A 202 21.67 5.02 20.72
N ARG A 203 21.79 3.80 21.26
CA ARG A 203 22.82 3.54 22.28
C ARG A 203 23.95 2.84 21.57
N THR A 204 25.00 3.61 21.31
CA THR A 204 26.32 3.15 20.92
C THR A 204 26.80 2.10 21.91
N THR A 205 26.91 0.84 21.47
CA THR A 205 27.74 -0.15 22.14
C THR A 205 29.20 0.16 21.79
N SER A 206 29.80 1.07 22.53
CA SER A 206 31.24 1.27 22.58
C SER A 206 31.60 1.58 24.02
N GLU A 207 31.96 0.55 24.78
CA GLU A 207 32.89 0.57 25.94
C GLU A 207 32.69 -0.69 26.78
N GLN A 208 33.39 -1.76 26.40
CA GLN A 208 33.95 -2.69 27.37
C GLN A 208 35.44 -2.86 27.03
N SER A 209 36.24 -2.02 27.66
CA SER A 209 37.66 -2.25 27.93
C SER A 209 37.89 -1.86 29.37
N LYS A 210 37.98 -2.88 30.23
CA LYS A 210 38.89 -2.99 31.38
C LYS A 210 38.65 -4.32 32.08
#